data_AF-A0A932SW62-F1
#
_entry.id   AF-A0A932SW62-F1
#
_cell.length_a   1.000
_cell.length_b   1.000
_cell.length_c   1.000
_cell.angle_alpha   90.00
_cell.angle_beta   90.00
_cell.angle_gamma   90.00
#
_symmetry.space_group_name_H-M   'P 1'
#
loop_
_entity.id
_entity.type
_entity.pdbx_description
1 polymer ?
#
loop_
_entity_poly.entity_id
_entity_poly.type
_entity_poly.pdbx_seq_one_letter_code
_entity_poly.pdbx_strand_id
1 'polypeptide(L)' 'MTNVASQIDLHPVPIRSLQPAREGLPDLKPLSIGRVGIGFPVVQAALSGYSDGPMRIVARRLGAPYTVSEVKF' A
#
# COMPACT_ATOMS: atom_id res chain seq x y z
N MET A 1 25.18 -3.45 -9.45
CA MET A 1 24.38 -4.20 -8.46
C MET A 1 22.91 -3.87 -8.70
N THR A 2 22.15 -4.77 -9.31
CA THR A 2 20.72 -4.53 -9.59
C THR A 2 19.91 -4.86 -8.35
N ASN A 3 19.26 -3.86 -7.78
CA ASN A 3 18.36 -4.02 -6.64
C ASN A 3 17.10 -4.79 -7.11
N VAL A 4 16.73 -5.88 -6.45
CA VAL A 4 15.48 -6.62 -6.76
C VAL A 4 14.26 -5.70 -6.72
N ALA A 5 14.24 -4.70 -5.82
CA ALA A 5 13.20 -3.69 -5.77
C ALA A 5 13.15 -2.78 -7.02
N SER A 6 14.28 -2.53 -7.69
CA SER A 6 14.27 -1.81 -8.99
C SER A 6 13.72 -2.67 -10.12
N GLN A 7 13.74 -4.00 -10.00
CA GLN A 7 13.12 -4.89 -10.99
C GLN A 7 11.58 -4.87 -10.89
N ILE A 8 11.00 -4.40 -9.78
CA ILE A 8 9.54 -4.27 -9.64
C ILE A 8 8.99 -3.23 -10.63
N ASP A 9 9.77 -2.23 -11.05
CA ASP A 9 9.36 -1.28 -12.10
C ASP A 9 9.23 -1.93 -13.49
N LEU A 10 9.88 -3.07 -13.72
CA LEU A 10 9.81 -3.82 -14.97
C LEU A 10 8.60 -4.76 -15.02
N HIS A 11 7.92 -4.97 -13.89
CA HIS A 11 6.72 -5.79 -13.86
C HIS A 11 5.51 -5.00 -14.34
N PRO A 12 4.63 -5.62 -15.14
CA PRO A 12 3.37 -5.00 -15.53
C PRO A 12 2.59 -4.58 -14.28
N VAL A 13 1.89 -3.44 -14.38
CA VAL A 13 1.01 -2.98 -13.31
C VAL A 13 0.09 -4.13 -12.87
N PRO A 14 -0.10 -4.34 -11.56
CA PRO A 14 -1.00 -5.39 -11.09
C PRO A 14 -2.36 -5.22 -11.77
N ILE A 15 -2.93 -6.32 -12.24
CA ILE A 15 -4.26 -6.34 -12.86
C ILE A 15 -5.23 -5.68 -11.88
N ARG A 16 -5.65 -4.44 -12.17
CA ARG A 16 -6.79 -3.84 -11.47
C ARG A 16 -7.98 -4.69 -11.87
N SER A 17 -8.56 -5.41 -10.91
CA SER A 17 -9.91 -5.92 -11.10
C SER A 17 -10.77 -4.71 -11.43
N LEU A 18 -11.27 -4.65 -12.67
CA LEU A 18 -12.23 -3.64 -13.12
C LEU A 18 -13.62 -3.87 -12.51
N GLN A 19 -13.74 -4.76 -11.51
CA GLN A 19 -14.97 -4.90 -10.78
C GLN A 19 -15.29 -3.54 -10.17
N PRO A 20 -16.41 -2.90 -10.58
CA PRO A 20 -16.82 -1.65 -9.97
C PRO A 20 -16.96 -1.88 -8.48
N ALA A 21 -16.59 -0.87 -7.69
CA ALA A 21 -16.80 -0.88 -6.25
C ALA A 21 -18.24 -1.36 -5.99
N ARG A 22 -18.37 -2.45 -5.23
CA ARG A 22 -19.67 -3.08 -4.96
C ARG A 22 -20.67 -2.01 -4.53
N GLU A 23 -21.83 -1.97 -5.17
CA GLU A 23 -22.94 -1.10 -4.75
C GLU A 23 -23.18 -1.35 -3.25
N GLY A 24 -23.05 -0.30 -2.44
CA GLY A 24 -23.23 -0.37 -0.98
C GLY A 24 -21.97 -0.24 -0.13
N LEU A 25 -20.78 -0.01 -0.69
CA LEU A 25 -19.64 0.38 0.15
C LEU A 25 -19.90 1.79 0.73
N PRO A 26 -19.83 1.98 2.06
CA PRO A 26 -20.01 3.31 2.65
C PRO A 26 -18.97 4.29 2.08
N ASP A 27 -19.36 5.55 1.95
CA ASP A 27 -18.44 6.61 1.56
C ASP A 27 -17.27 6.67 2.55
N LEU A 28 -16.07 6.41 2.05
CA LEU A 28 -14.88 6.23 2.87
C LEU A 28 -14.30 7.59 3.21
N LYS A 29 -14.46 8.01 4.47
CA LYS A 29 -13.91 9.27 4.97
C LYS A 29 -12.37 9.25 4.91
N PRO A 30 -11.72 10.35 4.49
CA PRO A 30 -10.27 10.43 4.49
C PRO A 30 -9.64 10.21 5.88
N LEU A 31 -8.57 9.42 5.96
CA LEU A 31 -7.83 9.15 7.19
C LEU A 31 -6.81 10.26 7.48
N SER A 32 -6.72 10.65 8.75
CA SER A 32 -5.64 11.48 9.28
C SER A 32 -5.12 10.89 10.59
N ILE A 33 -3.80 10.90 10.77
CA ILE A 33 -3.13 10.46 12.00
C ILE A 33 -2.51 11.70 12.64
N GLY A 34 -3.21 12.27 13.63
CA GLY A 34 -2.84 13.56 14.20
C GLY A 34 -2.78 14.64 13.12
N ARG A 35 -1.60 15.24 12.92
CA ARG A 35 -1.36 16.28 11.90
C ARG A 35 -1.02 15.73 10.51
N VAL A 36 -0.92 14.41 10.34
CA VAL A 36 -0.55 13.79 9.07
C VAL A 36 -1.82 13.36 8.33
N GLY A 37 -2.13 14.05 7.23
CA GLY A 37 -3.20 13.67 6.32
C GLY A 37 -2.79 12.48 5.45
N ILE A 38 -3.47 11.34 5.57
CA ILE A 38 -3.19 10.12 4.80
C ILE A 38 -4.02 10.06 3.52
N GLY A 39 -5.23 10.62 3.54
CA GLY A 39 -6.15 10.58 2.40
C GLY A 39 -6.93 9.26 2.41
N PHE A 40 -6.67 8.37 1.46
CA PHE A 40 -7.41 7.11 1.38
C PHE A 40 -7.26 6.27 2.66
N PRO A 41 -8.35 5.82 3.30
CA PRO A 41 -8.29 5.27 4.66
C PRO A 41 -7.83 3.80 4.74
N VAL A 42 -7.44 3.19 3.62
CA VAL A 42 -6.88 1.84 3.60
C VAL A 42 -5.36 1.92 3.50
N VAL A 43 -4.68 1.34 4.48
CA VAL A 43 -3.22 1.44 4.65
C VAL A 43 -2.63 0.05 4.90
N GLN A 44 -1.33 -0.13 4.62
CA GLN A 44 -0.65 -1.39 4.93
C GLN A 44 -0.08 -1.35 6.36
N ALA A 45 -0.58 -2.24 7.22
CA ALA A 45 -0.14 -2.40 8.60
C ALA A 45 1.29 -2.98 8.70
N ALA A 46 1.99 -2.71 9.81
CA ALA A 46 3.29 -3.33 10.08
C ALA A 46 3.12 -4.84 10.31
N LEU A 47 3.91 -5.64 9.58
CA LEU A 47 3.93 -7.09 9.68
C LEU A 47 5.38 -7.54 9.90
N SER A 48 5.69 -8.00 11.10
CA SER A 48 7.05 -8.46 11.46
C SER A 48 7.44 -9.67 10.62
N GLY A 49 8.60 -9.62 9.99
CA GLY A 49 9.11 -10.61 9.04
C GLY A 49 8.56 -10.49 7.61
N TYR A 50 7.63 -9.57 7.33
CA TYR A 50 6.95 -9.49 6.02
C TYR A 50 6.94 -8.09 5.39
N SER A 51 6.77 -7.03 6.18
CA SER A 51 6.58 -5.65 5.68
C SER A 51 7.88 -4.96 5.26
N ASP A 52 8.63 -5.66 4.41
CA ASP A 52 9.90 -5.24 3.83
C ASP A 52 9.75 -4.14 2.76
N GLY A 53 10.86 -3.67 2.20
CA GLY A 53 10.86 -2.62 1.19
C GLY A 53 10.00 -2.96 -0.04
N PRO A 54 10.24 -4.11 -0.70
CA PRO A 54 9.43 -4.58 -1.83
C PRO A 54 7.92 -4.60 -1.56
N MET A 55 7.48 -5.16 -0.43
CA MET A 55 6.05 -5.21 -0.08
C MET A 55 5.47 -3.80 0.03
N ARG A 56 6.15 -2.89 0.73
CA ARG A 56 5.68 -1.51 0.90
C ARG A 56 5.57 -0.76 -0.43
N ILE A 57 6.49 -1.00 -1.36
CA ILE A 57 6.46 -0.40 -2.70
C ILE A 57 5.22 -0.90 -3.47
N VAL A 58 4.99 -2.22 -3.50
CA VAL A 58 3.84 -2.82 -4.17
C VAL A 58 2.52 -2.31 -3.56
N ALA A 59 2.42 -2.25 -2.23
CA ALA A 59 1.24 -1.74 -1.53
C ALA A 59 0.91 -0.29 -1.92
N ARG A 60 1.92 0.59 -2.01
CA ARG A 60 1.72 1.99 -2.45
C ARG A 60 1.22 2.07 -3.89
N ARG A 61 1.75 1.24 -4.79
CA ARG A 61 1.30 1.17 -6.19
C ARG A 61 -0.13 0.67 -6.32
N LEU A 62 -0.57 -0.20 -5.39
CA LEU A 62 -1.92 -0.74 -5.31
C LEU A 62 -2.93 0.18 -4.62
N GLY A 63 -2.51 1.37 -4.17
CA GLY A 63 -3.41 2.37 -3.59
C GLY A 63 -3.43 2.42 -2.07
N ALA A 64 -2.45 1.83 -1.37
CA ALA A 64 -2.23 2.09 0.05
C ALA A 64 -1.27 3.30 0.21
N PRO A 65 -1.77 4.54 0.38
CA PRO A 65 -0.92 5.74 0.39
C PRO A 65 0.05 5.78 1.58
N TYR A 66 -0.25 5.03 2.64
CA TYR A 66 0.57 4.91 3.84
C TYR A 66 0.88 3.44 4.13
N THR A 67 2.13 3.17 4.47
CA THR A 67 2.66 1.84 4.73
C THR A 67 3.64 1.89 5.88
N VAL A 68 3.63 0.88 6.75
CA VAL A 68 4.50 0.83 7.94
C VAL A 68 5.48 -0.34 7.81
N SER A 69 6.73 -0.11 8.21
CA SER A 69 7.77 -1.15 8.28
C SER A 69 7.64 -1.94 9.57
N GLU A 70 8.15 -3.16 9.56
CA GLU A 70 8.38 -3.93 10.78
C GLU A 70 9.28 -3.18 11.77
N VAL A 71 9.07 -3.43 13.05
CA VAL A 71 10.03 -3.06 14.10
C VAL A 71 11.05 -4.19 14.18
N LYS A 72 12.34 -3.84 14.05
CA LYS A 72 13.44 -4.77 14.32
C LYS A 72 13.91 -4.56 15.76
N PHE A 73 14.08 -5.66 16.49
CA PHE A 73 14.69 -5.67 17.82
C PHE A 73 16.20 -5.80 17.71
#